data_AF-A0A7T1MPL8-F1
#
_entry.id   AF-A0A7T1MPL8-F1
#
_cell.length_a   1.000
_cell.length_b   1.000
_cell.length_c   1.000
_cell.angle_alpha   90.00
_cell.angle_beta   90.00
_cell.angle_gamma   90.00
#
_symmetry.space_group_name_H-M   'P 1'
#
loop_
_entity.id
_entity.type
_entity.pdbx_description
1 polymer ?
#
loop_
_entity_poly.entity_id
_entity_poly.type
_entity_poly.pdbx_seq_one_letter_code
_entity_poly.pdbx_strand_id
1 'polypeptide(L)' 'MVRLLRHQFGLSESALELGLRQAQQELAPLPVVLWRYGLISLEQFDTLIGWQDQL' A
#
# COMPACT_ATOMS: atom_id res chain seq x y z
N MET A 1 -7.31 3.20 -5.26
CA MET A 1 -6.31 2.56 -4.38
C MET A 1 -6.73 1.19 -3.84
N VAL A 2 -7.77 1.05 -2.99
CA VAL A 2 -8.11 -0.26 -2.36
C VAL A 2 -8.38 -1.39 -3.38
N ARG A 3 -9.08 -1.10 -4.48
CA ARG A 3 -9.28 -2.09 -5.56
C ARG A 3 -7.97 -2.54 -6.21
N LEU A 4 -7.05 -1.62 -6.46
CA LEU A 4 -5.73 -1.93 -7.02
C LEU A 4 -4.94 -2.82 -6.05
N LEU A 5 -4.91 -2.46 -4.78
CA LEU A 5 -4.23 -3.26 -3.75
C LEU A 5 -4.80 -4.68 -3.64
N ARG A 6 -6.14 -4.83 -3.65
CA ARG A 6 -6.80 -6.15 -3.55
C ARG A 6 -6.70 -6.99 -4.82
N HIS A 7 -7.02 -6.39 -5.96
CA HIS A 7 -7.24 -7.16 -7.20
C HIS A 7 -6.00 -7.21 -8.09
N GLN A 8 -5.15 -6.18 -8.06
CA GLN A 8 -3.95 -6.12 -8.89
C GLN A 8 -2.72 -6.59 -8.12
N PHE A 9 -2.57 -6.18 -6.86
CA PHE A 9 -1.42 -6.57 -6.03
C PHE A 9 -1.67 -7.82 -5.18
N GLY A 10 -2.92 -8.31 -5.14
CA GLY A 10 -3.26 -9.56 -4.46
C GLY A 10 -3.16 -9.49 -2.93
N LEU A 11 -3.20 -8.30 -2.35
CA LEU A 11 -3.15 -8.15 -0.89
C LEU A 11 -4.38 -8.78 -0.25
N SER A 12 -4.15 -9.62 0.76
CA SER A 12 -5.21 -10.13 1.63
C SER A 12 -5.84 -8.98 2.43
N GLU A 13 -7.06 -9.22 2.92
CA GLU A 13 -7.73 -8.29 3.83
C GLU A 13 -6.91 -8.03 5.09
N SER A 14 -6.29 -9.07 5.67
CA SER A 14 -5.41 -8.95 6.82
C SER A 14 -4.16 -8.09 6.56
N ALA A 15 -3.54 -8.21 5.38
CA ALA A 15 -2.40 -7.38 5.00
C ALA A 15 -2.80 -5.90 4.83
N LEU A 16 -3.99 -5.64 4.29
CA LEU A 16 -4.54 -4.31 4.16
C LEU A 16 -4.83 -3.67 5.51
N GLU A 17 -5.47 -4.40 6.42
CA GLU A 17 -5.73 -3.90 7.77
C GLU A 17 -4.44 -3.58 8.51
N LEU A 18 -3.43 -4.44 8.41
CA LEU A 18 -2.12 -4.20 9.00
C LEU A 18 -1.48 -2.93 8.45
N GLY A 19 -1.42 -2.79 7.11
CA GLY A 19 -0.84 -1.62 6.46
C GLY A 19 -1.56 -0.32 6.83
N LEU A 20 -2.89 -0.33 6.89
CA LEU A 20 -3.70 0.83 7.27
C LEU A 20 -3.49 1.23 8.73
N ARG A 21 -3.46 0.26 9.66
CA ARG A 21 -3.21 0.52 11.08
C ARG A 21 -1.82 1.13 11.27
N GLN A 22 -0.79 0.58 10.64
CA GLN A 22 0.58 1.08 10.75
C GLN A 22 0.73 2.47 10.12
N ALA A 23 0.12 2.73 8.96
CA ALA A 23 0.09 4.07 8.35
C ALA A 23 -0.51 5.13 9.29
N GLN A 24 -1.58 4.78 10.00
CA GLN A 24 -2.19 5.66 11.01
C GLN A 24 -1.29 5.87 12.24
N GLN A 25 -0.71 4.79 12.78
CA GLN A 25 0.14 4.86 13.96
C GLN A 25 1.42 5.65 13.72
N GLU A 26 2.03 5.46 12.55
CA GLU A 26 3.30 6.07 12.19
C GLU A 26 3.16 7.44 11.52
N LEU A 27 1.93 7.91 11.28
CA LEU A 27 1.62 9.11 10.49
C LEU A 27 2.34 9.11 9.13
N ALA A 28 2.45 7.93 8.52
CA ALA A 28 3.20 7.70 7.30
C ALA A 28 2.26 7.36 6.14
N PRO A 29 2.61 7.72 4.89
CA PRO A 29 1.81 7.34 3.72
C PRO A 29 1.69 5.82 3.60
N LEU A 30 0.47 5.33 3.36
CA LEU A 30 0.19 3.91 3.16
C LEU A 30 1.16 3.22 2.18
N PRO A 31 1.47 3.76 0.98
CA PRO A 31 2.46 3.16 0.09
C PRO A 31 3.80 2.85 0.77
N VAL A 32 4.33 3.81 1.54
CA VAL A 32 5.63 3.70 2.21
C VAL A 32 5.60 2.60 3.26
N VAL A 33 4.51 2.51 4.02
CA VAL A 33 4.30 1.47 5.01
C VAL A 33 4.20 0.10 4.35
N LEU A 34 3.40 -0.04 3.29
CA LEU A 34 3.26 -1.32 2.59
C LEU A 34 4.61 -1.83 2.07
N TRP A 35 5.44 -0.96 1.50
CA TRP A 35 6.77 -1.34 1.00
C TRP A 35 7.73 -1.73 2.14
N ARG A 36 7.83 -0.91 3.20
CA ARG A 36 8.75 -1.15 4.31
C ARG A 36 8.44 -2.43 5.10
N TYR A 37 7.16 -2.82 5.17
CA TYR A 37 6.74 -4.08 5.80
C TYR A 37 6.76 -5.27 4.83
N GLY A 38 7.25 -5.09 3.59
CA GLY A 38 7.34 -6.16 2.59
C GLY A 38 5.99 -6.65 2.06
N LEU A 39 4.93 -5.86 2.24
CA LEU A 39 3.58 -6.19 1.77
C LEU A 39 3.41 -5.93 0.27
N ILE A 40 4.26 -5.08 -0.31
CA ILE A 40 4.37 -4.84 -1.75
C ILE A 40 5.84 -4.78 -2.16
N SER A 41 6.14 -5.07 -3.43
CA SER A 41 7.48 -4.89 -4.00
C SER A 41 7.80 -3.41 -4.27
N LEU A 42 9.07 -3.10 -4.55
CA LEU A 42 9.48 -1.75 -4.99
C LEU A 42 8.77 -1.34 -6.30
N GLU A 43 8.62 -2.25 -7.25
CA GLU A 43 7.90 -2.00 -8.51
C GLU A 43 6.41 -1.68 -8.29
N GLN A 44 5.77 -2.41 -7.37
CA GLN A 44 4.38 -2.15 -6.97
C GLN A 44 4.25 -0.83 -6.21
N PHE A 45 5.25 -0.47 -5.40
CA PHE A 45 5.32 0.83 -4.75
C PHE A 45 5.39 1.96 -5.77
N ASP A 46 6.29 1.88 -6.75
CA ASP A 46 6.42 2.88 -7.83
C ASP A 46 5.11 3.04 -8.61
N THR A 47 4.45 1.93 -8.93
CA THR A 47 3.12 1.92 -9.58
C THR A 47 2.06 2.63 -8.72
N LEU A 48 2.12 2.45 -7.40
CA LEU A 48 1.12 2.99 -6.48
C LEU A 48 1.32 4.48 -6.21
N ILE A 49 2.56 4.96 -6.14
CA ILE A 49 2.89 6.38 -6.05
C ILE A 49 2.47 7.09 -7.35
N GLY A 50 2.77 6.53 -8.53
CA GLY A 50 2.36 7.11 -9.82
C GLY A 50 0.84 7.21 -10.00
N TRP A 51 0.06 6.37 -9.32
CA TRP A 51 -1.40 6.46 -9.28
C TRP A 51 -1.93 7.58 -8.37
N GLN A 52 -1.16 8.03 -7.38
CA GLN A 52 -1.54 9.15 -6.50
C GLN A 52 -1.38 10.50 -7.20
N ASP A 53 -0.41 10.63 -8.10
CA ASP A 53 -0.13 11.87 -8.83
C ASP A 53 -1.17 12.22 -9.92
N GLN A 54 -2.11 11.30 -10.21
CA GLN A 54 -3.16 11.49 -11.23
C GLN A 54 -4.52 11.97 -10.68
N LEU A 55 -4.62 12.26 -9.37
CA LEU A 55 -5.83 12.76 -8.69
C LEU A 55 -5.57 14.12 -8.06
#